data_AF-A0A382G1G1-F1
#
_entry.id   AF-A0A382G1G1-F1
#
_cell.length_a   1.000
_cell.length_b   1.000
_cell.length_c   1.000
_cell.angle_alpha   90.00
_cell.angle_beta   90.00
_cell.angle_gamma   90.00
#
_symmetry.space_group_name_H-M   'P 1'
#
loop_
_entity.id
_entity.type
_entity.pdbx_description
1 polymer ?
#
loop_
_entity_poly.entity_id
_entity_poly.type
_entity_poly.pdbx_seq_one_letter_code
_entity_poly.pdbx_strand_id
1 'polypeptide(L)'
;MKINYSTEVQRAKKYGLPILALESTIISHGMPYPDNVEFALKAESICKQRGVVPATIAVVEGECCVGLEKGQIEFISKGASIKKVSRRELGIAISNKWSGGTTVSATMHIAHQSGISVFSTGGIGGVHRCAELSFDVSEDLTALGSIPMVVVSAGAKAVLDL
;
A
#
# COMPACT_ATOMS: atom_id res chain seq x y z
N MET A 1 -12.08 -11.86 3.26
CA MET A 1 -11.62 -10.96 2.19
C MET A 1 -10.96 -11.80 1.11
N LYS A 2 -11.40 -11.72 -0.15
CA LYS A 2 -10.73 -12.41 -1.26
C LYS A 2 -9.53 -11.57 -1.69
N ILE A 3 -8.36 -12.19 -1.79
CA ILE A 3 -7.12 -11.54 -2.26
C ILE A 3 -6.81 -12.05 -3.67
N ASN A 4 -6.62 -11.13 -4.59
CA ASN A 4 -6.22 -11.41 -5.96
C ASN A 4 -4.72 -11.11 -6.11
N TYR A 5 -3.95 -12.11 -6.54
CA TYR A 5 -2.50 -12.00 -6.67
C TYR A 5 -2.12 -11.86 -8.13
N SER A 6 -1.17 -10.97 -8.46
CA SER A 6 -0.59 -10.95 -9.81
C SER A 6 0.10 -12.28 -10.13
N THR A 7 0.31 -12.53 -11.42
CA THR A 7 1.01 -13.74 -11.89
C THR A 7 2.39 -13.88 -11.24
N GLU A 8 3.10 -12.77 -11.09
CA GLU A 8 4.44 -12.73 -10.50
C GLU A 8 4.42 -13.05 -9.01
N VAL A 9 3.46 -12.50 -8.26
CA VAL A 9 3.32 -12.79 -6.82
C VAL A 9 2.87 -14.24 -6.58
N GLN A 10 1.95 -14.77 -7.38
CA GLN A 10 1.56 -16.19 -7.31
C GLN A 10 2.78 -17.11 -7.50
N ARG A 11 3.61 -16.80 -8.51
CA ARG A 11 4.85 -17.52 -8.77
C ARG A 11 5.82 -17.41 -7.59
N ALA A 12 6.01 -16.21 -7.06
CA ALA A 12 6.91 -15.97 -5.93
C ALA A 12 6.51 -16.80 -4.70
N LYS A 13 5.22 -16.81 -4.37
CA LYS A 13 4.67 -17.62 -3.28
C LYS A 13 4.88 -19.11 -3.51
N LYS A 14 4.65 -19.60 -4.73
CA LYS A 14 4.83 -21.02 -5.08
C LYS A 14 6.28 -21.48 -4.92
N TYR A 15 7.24 -20.65 -5.28
CA TYR A 15 8.66 -20.99 -5.28
C TYR A 15 9.43 -20.47 -4.06
N GLY A 16 8.75 -19.87 -3.08
CA GLY A 16 9.39 -19.30 -1.89
C GLY A 16 10.35 -18.14 -2.18
N LEU A 17 10.07 -17.36 -3.24
CA LEU A 17 10.87 -16.18 -3.58
C LEU A 17 10.54 -15.02 -2.63
N PRO A 18 11.50 -14.14 -2.32
CA PRO A 18 11.25 -12.98 -1.47
C PRO A 18 10.28 -12.01 -2.14
N ILE A 19 9.30 -11.53 -1.37
CA ILE A 19 8.27 -10.57 -1.82
C ILE A 19 8.37 -9.32 -0.94
N LEU A 20 8.35 -8.14 -1.56
CA LEU A 20 8.28 -6.86 -0.88
C LEU A 20 6.93 -6.21 -1.17
N ALA A 21 6.13 -5.96 -0.14
CA ALA A 21 4.91 -5.18 -0.29
C ALA A 21 5.24 -3.70 -0.55
N LEU A 22 4.42 -3.03 -1.36
CA LEU A 22 4.47 -1.60 -1.64
C LEU A 22 3.05 -1.02 -1.54
N GLU A 23 2.90 0.19 -0.98
CA GLU A 23 1.59 0.84 -0.88
C GLU A 23 1.21 1.56 -2.18
N SER A 24 -0.07 1.92 -2.32
CA SER A 24 -0.57 2.64 -3.50
C SER A 24 -1.16 4.02 -3.19
N THR A 25 -1.24 4.44 -1.93
CA THR A 25 -1.63 5.84 -1.63
C THR A 25 -0.59 6.82 -2.13
N ILE A 26 0.70 6.48 -2.08
CA ILE A 26 1.78 7.32 -2.62
C ILE A 26 1.56 7.65 -4.11
N ILE A 27 1.10 6.69 -4.91
CA ILE A 27 0.87 6.90 -6.35
C ILE A 27 -0.52 7.45 -6.68
N SER A 28 -1.53 7.27 -5.83
CA SER A 28 -2.88 7.77 -6.09
C SER A 28 -3.14 9.16 -5.49
N HIS A 29 -2.48 9.51 -4.39
CA HIS A 29 -2.72 10.74 -3.62
C HIS A 29 -1.45 11.47 -3.19
N GLY A 30 -0.27 10.83 -3.30
CA GLY A 30 0.99 11.40 -2.83
C GLY A 30 1.86 12.06 -3.90
N MET A 31 1.65 11.72 -5.17
CA MET A 31 2.44 12.22 -6.30
C MET A 31 1.53 12.60 -7.48
N PRO A 32 1.89 13.64 -8.26
CA PRO A 32 1.11 14.03 -9.43
C PRO A 32 1.23 13.01 -10.57
N TYR A 33 0.20 12.95 -11.41
CA TYR A 33 0.26 12.21 -12.68
C TYR A 33 0.98 13.07 -13.75
N PRO A 34 1.86 12.49 -14.58
CA PRO A 34 2.18 11.06 -14.74
C PRO A 34 3.35 10.54 -13.88
N ASP A 35 4.02 11.41 -13.10
CA ASP A 35 5.23 11.08 -12.35
C ASP A 35 5.02 9.93 -11.35
N ASN A 36 3.79 9.81 -10.82
CA ASN A 36 3.38 8.71 -9.96
C ASN A 36 3.49 7.31 -10.61
N VAL A 37 3.17 7.19 -11.91
CA VAL A 37 3.29 5.94 -12.67
C VAL A 37 4.78 5.60 -12.85
N GLU A 38 5.57 6.58 -13.27
CA GLU A 38 7.02 6.39 -13.44
C GLU A 38 7.67 5.94 -12.13
N PHE A 39 7.29 6.59 -11.02
CA PHE A 39 7.76 6.24 -9.69
C PHE A 39 7.43 4.78 -9.33
N ALA A 40 6.17 4.34 -9.50
CA ALA A 40 5.78 2.96 -9.21
C ALA A 40 6.59 1.96 -10.05
N LEU A 41 6.66 2.16 -11.36
CA LEU A 41 7.36 1.24 -12.26
C LEU A 41 8.86 1.19 -11.96
N LYS A 42 9.46 2.33 -11.60
CA LYS A 42 10.86 2.39 -11.18
C LYS A 42 11.09 1.67 -9.86
N ALA A 43 10.23 1.84 -8.87
CA ALA A 43 10.30 1.11 -7.60
C ALA A 43 10.19 -0.41 -7.81
N GLU A 44 9.26 -0.87 -8.64
CA GLU A 44 9.13 -2.29 -8.99
C GLU A 44 10.38 -2.81 -9.72
N SER A 45 10.92 -2.04 -10.67
CA SER A 45 12.15 -2.39 -11.39
C SER A 45 13.34 -2.56 -10.44
N ILE A 46 13.51 -1.66 -9.46
CA ILE A 46 14.59 -1.75 -8.46
C ILE A 46 14.46 -3.03 -7.62
N CYS A 47 13.24 -3.42 -7.23
CA CYS A 47 13.01 -4.67 -6.51
C CYS A 47 13.46 -5.87 -7.36
N LYS A 48 13.02 -5.91 -8.63
CA LYS A 48 13.33 -7.00 -9.57
C LYS A 48 14.84 -7.12 -9.83
N GLN A 49 15.55 -6.01 -9.98
CA GLN A 49 17.01 -5.98 -10.14
C GLN A 49 17.74 -6.56 -8.92
N ARG A 50 17.12 -6.55 -7.73
CA ARG A 50 17.65 -7.15 -6.50
C ARG A 50 17.14 -8.57 -6.25
N GLY A 51 16.45 -9.17 -7.22
CA GLY A 51 15.88 -10.51 -7.08
C GLY A 51 14.69 -10.59 -6.12
N VAL A 52 14.02 -9.47 -5.84
CA VAL A 52 12.85 -9.39 -4.96
C VAL A 52 11.61 -9.11 -5.81
N VAL A 53 10.54 -9.87 -5.58
CA VAL A 53 9.27 -9.68 -6.29
C VAL A 53 8.50 -8.52 -5.65
N PRO A 54 8.24 -7.43 -6.38
CA PRO A 54 7.43 -6.34 -5.85
C PRO A 54 5.95 -6.74 -5.81
N ALA A 55 5.26 -6.33 -4.74
CA ALA A 55 3.83 -6.51 -4.59
C ALA A 55 3.18 -5.17 -4.23
N THR A 56 2.96 -4.32 -5.23
CA THR A 56 2.12 -3.12 -5.07
C THR A 56 0.70 -3.55 -4.70
N ILE A 57 0.16 -3.01 -3.61
CA ILE A 57 -1.15 -3.40 -3.07
C ILE A 57 -2.16 -2.27 -3.27
N ALA A 58 -3.33 -2.59 -3.81
CA ALA A 58 -4.44 -1.67 -3.97
C ALA A 58 -5.79 -2.40 -3.84
N VAL A 59 -6.87 -1.65 -3.76
CA VAL A 59 -8.21 -2.18 -4.03
C VAL A 59 -8.59 -1.79 -5.46
N VAL A 60 -8.95 -2.76 -6.29
CA VAL A 60 -9.40 -2.54 -7.67
C VAL A 60 -10.80 -3.12 -7.81
N GLU A 61 -11.79 -2.25 -8.03
CA GLU A 61 -13.21 -2.63 -8.18
C GLU A 61 -13.75 -3.53 -7.05
N GLY A 62 -13.29 -3.26 -5.82
CA GLY A 62 -13.63 -4.04 -4.61
C GLY A 62 -12.80 -5.30 -4.39
N GLU A 63 -11.87 -5.64 -5.27
CA GLU A 63 -10.92 -6.73 -5.05
C GLU A 63 -9.62 -6.21 -4.41
N CYS A 64 -9.15 -6.87 -3.36
CA CYS A 64 -7.85 -6.58 -2.79
C CYS A 64 -6.77 -7.24 -3.65
N CYS A 65 -6.01 -6.42 -4.38
CA CYS A 65 -4.96 -6.87 -5.29
C CYS A 65 -3.58 -6.81 -4.63
N VAL A 66 -2.78 -7.86 -4.77
CA VAL A 66 -1.41 -7.95 -4.24
C VAL A 66 -0.45 -8.26 -5.39
N GLY A 67 0.37 -7.28 -5.73
CA GLY A 67 1.01 -7.20 -7.04
C GLY A 67 0.01 -6.65 -8.05
N LEU A 68 0.32 -5.48 -8.61
CA LEU A 68 -0.47 -4.88 -9.68
C LEU A 68 0.18 -5.14 -11.02
N GLU A 69 -0.64 -5.45 -12.02
CA GLU A 69 -0.19 -5.41 -13.41
C GLU A 69 -0.04 -3.94 -13.85
N LYS A 70 0.77 -3.69 -14.88
CA LYS A 70 1.05 -2.32 -15.37
C LYS A 70 -0.22 -1.48 -15.62
N GLY A 71 -1.24 -2.08 -16.24
CA GLY A 71 -2.51 -1.39 -16.48
C GLY A 71 -3.27 -1.02 -15.20
N GLN A 72 -3.14 -1.82 -14.13
CA GLN A 72 -3.72 -1.51 -12.83
C GLN A 72 -2.95 -0.39 -12.12
N ILE A 73 -1.61 -0.35 -12.24
CA ILE A 73 -0.79 0.76 -11.74
C ILE A 73 -1.23 2.07 -12.41
N GLU A 74 -1.33 2.08 -13.74
CA GLU A 74 -1.80 3.25 -14.50
C GLU A 74 -3.21 3.67 -14.09
N PHE A 75 -4.12 2.72 -13.89
CA PHE A 75 -5.49 2.99 -13.44
C PHE A 75 -5.54 3.63 -12.04
N ILE A 76 -4.85 3.04 -11.06
CA ILE A 76 -4.78 3.57 -9.68
C ILE A 76 -4.10 4.95 -9.64
N SER A 77 -3.19 5.23 -10.57
CA SER A 77 -2.46 6.50 -10.63
C SER A 77 -3.24 7.67 -11.24
N LYS A 78 -4.41 7.44 -11.85
CA LYS A 78 -5.22 8.51 -12.46
C LYS A 78 -6.07 9.32 -11.47
N GLY A 79 -6.11 8.92 -10.19
CA GLY A 79 -6.50 9.74 -9.04
C GLY A 79 -7.98 10.12 -8.90
N ALA A 80 -8.63 10.68 -9.92
CA ALA A 80 -9.92 11.37 -9.79
C ALA A 80 -11.06 10.51 -9.21
N SER A 81 -11.10 9.23 -9.56
CA SER A 81 -12.08 8.26 -9.05
C SER A 81 -11.52 7.33 -7.96
N ILE A 82 -10.23 7.45 -7.65
CA ILE A 82 -9.51 6.53 -6.77
C ILE A 82 -9.64 7.02 -5.32
N LYS A 83 -10.17 6.17 -4.45
CA LYS A 83 -10.33 6.49 -3.03
C LYS A 83 -9.03 6.26 -2.26
N LYS A 84 -8.81 7.03 -1.20
CA LYS A 84 -7.80 6.69 -0.18
C LYS A 84 -8.41 5.66 0.77
N VAL A 85 -7.77 4.51 0.92
CA VAL A 85 -8.29 3.36 1.68
C VAL A 85 -7.36 3.04 2.84
N SER A 86 -7.80 3.35 4.05
CA SER A 86 -7.22 2.85 5.30
C SER A 86 -7.84 1.51 5.68
N ARG A 87 -7.31 0.85 6.71
CA ARG A 87 -7.80 -0.45 7.16
C ARG A 87 -9.30 -0.41 7.46
N ARG A 88 -9.80 0.67 8.08
CA ARG A 88 -11.24 0.83 8.34
C ARG A 88 -12.11 0.97 7.09
N GLU A 89 -11.57 1.51 5.98
CA GLU A 89 -12.33 1.62 4.72
C GLU A 89 -12.34 0.33 3.89
N LEU A 90 -11.56 -0.70 4.23
CA LEU A 90 -11.50 -1.93 3.43
C LEU A 90 -12.88 -2.59 3.25
N GLY A 91 -13.68 -2.67 4.31
CA GLY A 91 -15.01 -3.29 4.25
C GLY A 91 -15.95 -2.58 3.27
N ILE A 92 -16.01 -1.25 3.34
CA ILE A 92 -16.85 -0.46 2.43
C ILE A 92 -16.29 -0.43 1.01
N ALA A 93 -14.97 -0.42 0.85
CA ALA A 93 -14.33 -0.47 -0.46
C ALA A 93 -14.65 -1.78 -1.20
N ILE A 94 -14.62 -2.91 -0.49
CA ILE A 94 -15.00 -4.22 -1.05
C ILE A 94 -16.51 -4.27 -1.36
N SER A 95 -17.36 -3.89 -0.40
CA SER A 95 -18.81 -3.98 -0.54
C SER A 95 -19.34 -3.10 -1.69
N ASN A 96 -18.79 -1.91 -1.85
CA ASN A 96 -19.24 -0.93 -2.85
C ASN A 96 -18.40 -0.95 -4.14
N LYS A 97 -17.54 -1.96 -4.31
CA LYS A 97 -16.67 -2.11 -5.48
C LYS A 97 -15.83 -0.85 -5.79
N TRP A 98 -15.31 -0.21 -4.74
CA TRP A 98 -14.44 0.95 -4.91
C TRP A 98 -13.09 0.52 -5.48
N SER A 99 -12.48 1.44 -6.23
CA SER A 99 -11.05 1.39 -6.51
C SER A 99 -10.34 2.39 -5.62
N GLY A 100 -9.23 1.99 -5.03
CA GLY A 100 -8.56 2.80 -4.02
C GLY A 100 -7.10 2.46 -3.79
N GLY A 101 -6.33 3.52 -3.56
CA GLY A 101 -4.97 3.42 -3.07
C GLY A 101 -4.99 3.03 -1.60
N THR A 102 -4.27 1.98 -1.24
CA THR A 102 -4.15 1.53 0.15
C THR A 102 -3.09 2.34 0.86
N THR A 103 -3.40 2.82 2.06
CA THR A 103 -2.45 3.47 2.98
C THR A 103 -1.58 2.41 3.64
N VAL A 104 -0.55 2.82 4.39
CA VAL A 104 0.28 1.93 5.22
C VAL A 104 -0.57 0.95 6.04
N SER A 105 -1.58 1.40 6.79
CA SER A 105 -2.42 0.51 7.60
C SER A 105 -3.15 -0.57 6.79
N ALA A 106 -3.71 -0.21 5.63
CA ALA A 106 -4.43 -1.14 4.75
C ALA A 106 -3.47 -2.07 4.00
N THR A 107 -2.35 -1.54 3.50
CA THR A 107 -1.28 -2.32 2.86
C THR A 107 -0.74 -3.37 3.83
N MET A 108 -0.43 -2.99 5.08
CA MET A 108 0.01 -3.91 6.13
C MET A 108 -1.02 -5.01 6.38
N HIS A 109 -2.31 -4.65 6.47
CA HIS A 109 -3.38 -5.63 6.71
C HIS A 109 -3.46 -6.68 5.58
N ILE A 110 -3.48 -6.23 4.32
CA ILE A 110 -3.59 -7.12 3.16
C ILE A 110 -2.29 -7.94 2.97
N ALA A 111 -1.12 -7.31 3.11
CA ALA A 111 0.18 -7.99 3.00
C ALA A 111 0.35 -9.07 4.08
N HIS A 112 -0.04 -8.79 5.33
CA HIS A 112 0.06 -9.76 6.42
C HIS A 112 -0.86 -10.97 6.18
N GLN A 113 -2.11 -10.74 5.74
CA GLN A 113 -3.01 -11.83 5.34
C GLN A 113 -2.51 -12.60 4.12
N SER A 114 -1.63 -11.97 3.32
CA SER A 114 -0.94 -12.60 2.20
C SER A 114 0.34 -13.33 2.61
N GLY A 115 0.69 -13.39 3.90
CA GLY A 115 1.93 -14.00 4.37
C GLY A 115 3.20 -13.27 3.94
N ILE A 116 3.10 -11.99 3.57
CA ILE A 116 4.25 -11.13 3.26
C ILE A 116 4.64 -10.41 4.56
N SER A 117 5.91 -10.50 4.95
CA SER A 117 6.41 -10.00 6.24
C SER A 117 7.16 -8.66 6.16
N VAL A 118 7.44 -8.15 4.96
CA VAL A 118 8.21 -6.92 4.75
C VAL A 118 7.46 -5.98 3.80
N PHE A 119 7.36 -4.72 4.20
CA PHE A 119 6.69 -3.63 3.48
C PHE A 119 7.61 -2.41 3.42
N SER A 120 7.69 -1.75 2.26
CA SER A 120 8.40 -0.48 2.08
C SER A 120 7.45 0.65 1.71
N THR A 121 7.62 1.81 2.34
CA THR A 121 6.93 3.07 2.03
C THR A 121 7.92 4.24 2.10
N GLY A 122 7.52 5.43 1.62
CA GLY A 122 8.28 6.65 1.82
C GLY A 122 8.29 7.09 3.29
N GLY A 123 7.12 7.19 3.90
CA GLY A 123 6.98 7.63 5.29
C GLY A 123 5.64 7.19 5.88
N ILE A 124 5.63 6.76 7.14
CA ILE A 124 4.41 6.34 7.82
C ILE A 124 3.55 7.57 8.21
N GLY A 125 2.25 7.36 8.39
CA GLY A 125 1.41 8.26 9.16
C GLY A 125 1.78 8.23 10.65
N GLY A 126 1.21 9.14 11.44
CA GLY A 126 1.52 9.26 12.86
C GLY A 126 0.57 10.20 13.58
N VAL A 127 1.06 10.80 14.66
CA VAL A 127 0.33 11.81 15.43
C VAL A 127 0.42 13.13 14.67
N HIS A 128 -0.73 13.76 14.40
CA HIS A 128 -0.74 15.06 13.74
C HIS A 128 -0.42 16.17 14.75
N ARG A 129 0.02 17.32 14.27
CA ARG A 129 0.23 18.50 15.13
C ARG A 129 -1.10 18.91 15.76
N CYS A 130 -1.06 19.31 17.04
CA CYS A 130 -2.24 19.64 17.85
C CYS A 130 -3.18 18.44 18.14
N ALA A 131 -2.69 17.20 18.01
CA ALA A 131 -3.48 15.99 18.28
C ALA A 131 -3.89 15.84 19.75
N GLU A 132 -3.22 16.51 20.68
CA GLU A 132 -3.63 16.61 22.08
C GLU A 132 -5.00 17.28 22.26
N LEU A 133 -5.44 18.05 21.27
CA LEU A 133 -6.78 18.67 21.20
C LEU A 133 -7.70 17.97 20.21
N SER A 134 -7.19 17.62 19.02
CA SER A 134 -8.02 17.13 17.89
C SER A 134 -8.21 15.60 17.87
N PHE A 135 -7.29 14.87 18.51
CA PHE A 135 -7.17 13.41 18.43
C PHE A 135 -6.99 12.90 16.99
N ASP A 136 -6.42 13.73 16.09
CA ASP A 136 -6.06 13.34 14.73
C ASP A 136 -4.78 12.48 14.77
N VAL A 137 -4.98 11.17 14.90
CA VAL A 137 -3.93 10.16 14.96
C VAL A 137 -4.15 9.13 13.86
N SER A 138 -3.10 8.89 13.07
CA SER A 138 -3.15 7.94 11.96
C SER A 138 -3.39 6.51 12.42
N GLU A 139 -4.27 5.80 11.70
CA GLU A 139 -4.50 4.36 11.87
C GLU A 139 -3.24 3.52 11.60
N ASP A 140 -2.22 4.08 10.95
CA ASP A 140 -0.92 3.43 10.73
C ASP A 140 -0.27 3.01 12.05
N LEU A 141 -0.37 3.81 13.12
CA LEU A 141 0.20 3.48 14.42
C LEU A 141 -0.50 2.27 15.07
N THR A 142 -1.83 2.21 14.96
CA THR A 142 -2.60 1.05 15.43
C THR A 142 -2.24 -0.21 14.65
N ALA A 143 -2.03 -0.09 13.33
CA ALA A 143 -1.58 -1.21 12.50
C ALA A 143 -0.18 -1.68 12.91
N LEU A 144 0.77 -0.77 13.10
CA LEU A 144 2.12 -1.07 13.59
C LEU A 144 2.12 -1.74 14.97
N GLY A 145 1.23 -1.32 15.87
CA GLY A 145 1.11 -1.94 17.20
C GLY A 145 0.43 -3.31 17.22
N SER A 146 -0.24 -3.74 16.14
CA SER A 146 -1.07 -4.96 16.14
C SER A 146 -0.75 -5.97 15.05
N ILE A 147 -0.03 -5.59 13.99
CA ILE A 147 0.29 -6.47 12.85
C ILE A 147 1.78 -6.79 12.86
N PRO A 148 2.19 -8.06 12.99
CA PRO A 148 3.60 -8.44 13.01
C PRO A 148 4.19 -8.36 11.59
N MET A 149 4.85 -7.24 11.29
CA MET A 149 5.44 -6.93 10.00
C MET A 149 6.60 -5.94 10.15
N VAL A 150 7.61 -6.07 9.30
CA VAL A 150 8.67 -5.06 9.18
C VAL A 150 8.25 -3.99 8.18
N VAL A 151 8.20 -2.74 8.63
CA VAL A 151 7.91 -1.57 7.77
C VAL A 151 9.17 -0.72 7.63
N VAL A 152 9.66 -0.62 6.41
CA VAL A 152 10.82 0.21 6.06
C VAL A 152 10.33 1.57 5.55
N SER A 153 10.77 2.65 6.18
CA SER A 153 10.42 4.02 5.79
C SER A 153 11.53 5.01 6.12
N ALA A 154 11.41 6.25 5.65
CA ALA A 154 12.25 7.38 6.06
C ALA A 154 11.76 8.03 7.37
N GLY A 155 11.08 7.27 8.25
CA GLY A 155 10.41 7.77 9.44
C GLY A 155 8.92 8.08 9.22
N ALA A 156 8.34 8.89 10.10
CA ALA A 156 7.02 9.46 9.92
C ALA A 156 7.09 10.71 9.02
N LYS A 157 6.02 10.99 8.27
CA LYS A 157 5.98 12.14 7.35
C LYS A 157 6.27 13.45 8.10
N ALA A 158 7.10 14.33 7.52
CA ALA A 158 7.57 15.58 8.16
C ALA A 158 6.48 16.59 8.55
N VAL A 159 5.25 16.40 8.06
CA VAL A 159 4.07 17.23 8.42
C VAL A 159 3.48 16.86 9.78
N LEU A 160 3.91 15.75 10.37
CA LEU A 160 3.44 15.23 11.64
C LEU A 160 4.18 15.84 12.84
N ASP A 161 3.77 15.44 14.03
CA ASP A 161 4.46 15.70 15.29
C ASP A 161 5.36 14.48 15.62
N LEU A 162 6.65 14.71 15.93
CA LEU A 162 7.69 13.67 16.00
C LEU A 162 8.23 13.47 17.42
#